data_AF-A0A936WTL1-F1
#
_entry.id   AF-A0A936WTL1-F1
#
_cell.length_a   1.000
_cell.length_b   1.000
_cell.length_c   1.000
_cell.angle_alpha   90.00
_cell.angle_beta   90.00
_cell.angle_gamma   90.00
#
_symmetry.space_group_name_H-M   'P 1'
#
loop_
_entity.id
_entity.type
_entity.pdbx_description
1 polymer ?
#
loop_
_entity_poly.entity_id
_entity_poly.type
_entity_poly.pdbx_seq_one_letter_code
_entity_poly.pdbx_strand_id
1 'polypeptide(L)'
;MIAIHIISRAIAAWRIRDRAQAGRYLLCGVAAGATFILVSLPLIWYVVGDYMLDQKDRIPTAFTYEPLSFRHADRFLYHNVTLFVAMGIAGLFLLFRGKRSIQRTLMLMWVGLTATLALYAYLAMELGLKYGIKLPTSVPSFHFYSYLKTAMALGVGIAVLHMLQWVVDRYHGDRSAEFKRDRLAAMTAVLVLVGTLAIYPTNANRPDLVNTRMFSMTRMADTDATDMYATLRDKLPWEAVVLCDDELSLWVVMASARKTVATNASMANPYVLPAPREAARAQLLAALERSDPQALKVLEAYRVTHVLVRMADIERMPELAHWFPQPVHTNGTYALYAR
;
A
#
# COMPACT_ATOMS: atom_id res chain seq x y z
N MET A 1 -0.87 -8.33 -17.09
CA MET A 1 0.22 -8.20 -18.08
C MET A 1 0.62 -9.53 -18.71
N ILE A 2 0.96 -10.56 -17.92
CA ILE A 2 1.32 -11.90 -18.43
C ILE A 2 0.22 -12.48 -19.33
N ALA A 3 -1.05 -12.44 -18.90
CA ALA A 3 -2.18 -12.90 -19.71
C ALA A 3 -2.26 -12.22 -21.09
N ILE A 4 -2.15 -10.87 -21.14
CA ILE A 4 -2.18 -10.10 -22.39
C ILE A 4 -1.02 -10.52 -23.30
N HIS A 5 0.18 -10.72 -22.74
CA HIS A 5 1.33 -11.17 -23.51
C HIS A 5 1.08 -12.56 -24.13
N ILE A 6 0.62 -13.50 -23.32
CA ILE A 6 0.36 -14.87 -23.75
C ILE A 6 -0.73 -14.91 -24.83
N ILE A 7 -1.83 -14.17 -24.64
CA ILE A 7 -2.91 -14.05 -25.63
C ILE A 7 -2.38 -13.45 -26.94
N SER A 8 -1.60 -12.37 -26.88
CA SER A 8 -1.02 -11.74 -28.06
C SER A 8 -0.10 -12.70 -28.83
N ARG A 9 0.72 -13.49 -28.12
CA ARG A 9 1.60 -14.51 -28.73
C ARG A 9 0.82 -15.68 -29.33
N ALA A 10 -0.23 -16.14 -28.64
CA ALA A 10 -1.12 -17.18 -29.16
C ALA A 10 -1.82 -16.73 -30.45
N ILE A 11 -2.35 -15.50 -30.48
CA ILE A 11 -2.96 -14.91 -31.68
C ILE A 11 -1.93 -14.76 -32.82
N ALA A 12 -0.71 -14.33 -32.52
CA ALA A 12 0.34 -14.20 -33.53
C ALA A 12 0.71 -15.56 -34.15
N ALA A 13 0.93 -16.58 -33.31
CA ALA A 13 1.18 -17.96 -33.76
C ALA A 13 0.01 -18.52 -34.58
N TRP A 14 -1.22 -18.26 -34.13
CA TRP A 14 -2.43 -18.63 -34.85
C TRP A 14 -2.53 -17.99 -36.25
N ARG A 15 -2.16 -16.71 -36.38
CA ARG A 15 -2.18 -15.98 -37.67
C ARG A 15 -1.18 -16.54 -38.68
N ILE A 16 -0.01 -16.99 -38.23
CA ILE A 16 0.99 -17.65 -39.09
C ILE A 16 0.71 -19.16 -39.28
N ARG A 17 -0.47 -19.64 -38.86
CA ARG A 17 -0.92 -21.04 -38.93
C ARG A 17 -0.07 -22.03 -38.12
N ASP A 18 0.74 -21.56 -37.17
CA ASP A 18 1.48 -22.40 -36.22
C ASP A 18 0.57 -22.79 -35.04
N ARG A 19 -0.24 -23.85 -35.26
CA ARG A 19 -1.20 -24.35 -34.27
C ARG A 19 -0.52 -24.89 -33.02
N ALA A 20 0.62 -25.56 -33.18
CA ALA A 20 1.34 -26.18 -32.07
C ALA A 20 1.87 -25.10 -31.11
N GLN A 21 2.48 -24.05 -31.63
CA GLN A 21 2.98 -22.96 -30.82
C GLN A 21 1.85 -22.13 -30.19
N ALA A 22 0.75 -21.91 -30.91
CA ALA A 22 -0.45 -21.28 -30.34
C ALA A 22 -1.01 -22.09 -29.16
N GLY A 23 -1.10 -23.42 -29.30
CA GLY A 23 -1.51 -24.33 -28.24
C GLY A 23 -0.59 -24.28 -27.01
N ARG A 24 0.73 -24.24 -27.21
CA ARG A 24 1.71 -24.08 -26.13
C ARG A 24 1.50 -22.78 -25.36
N TYR A 25 1.33 -21.65 -26.06
CA TYR A 25 1.06 -20.37 -25.40
C TYR A 25 -0.24 -20.42 -24.59
N LEU A 26 -1.33 -20.96 -25.15
CA LEU A 26 -2.59 -21.10 -24.43
C LEU A 26 -2.44 -21.97 -23.18
N LEU A 27 -1.75 -23.11 -23.29
CA LEU A 27 -1.49 -23.99 -22.14
C LEU A 27 -0.67 -23.29 -21.06
N CYS A 28 0.38 -22.56 -21.42
CA CYS A 28 1.14 -21.72 -20.49
C CYS A 28 0.26 -20.66 -19.83
N GLY A 29 -0.67 -20.05 -20.59
CA GLY A 29 -1.63 -19.07 -20.07
C GLY A 29 -2.59 -19.66 -19.06
N VAL A 30 -3.15 -20.83 -19.37
CA VAL A 30 -4.05 -21.56 -18.47
C VAL A 30 -3.29 -21.99 -17.22
N ALA A 31 -2.08 -22.57 -17.36
CA ALA A 31 -1.27 -22.99 -16.22
C ALA A 31 -0.88 -21.80 -15.31
N ALA A 32 -0.46 -20.68 -15.90
CA ALA A 32 -0.14 -19.47 -15.15
C ALA A 32 -1.38 -18.86 -14.47
N GLY A 33 -2.52 -18.84 -15.16
CA GLY A 33 -3.79 -18.36 -14.62
C GLY A 33 -4.32 -19.24 -13.48
N ALA A 34 -4.29 -20.56 -13.65
CA ALA A 34 -4.67 -21.52 -12.63
C ALA A 34 -3.75 -21.41 -11.40
N THR A 35 -2.43 -21.33 -11.60
CA THR A 35 -1.47 -21.12 -10.52
C THR A 35 -1.76 -19.81 -9.78
N PHE A 36 -1.98 -18.72 -10.52
CA PHE A 36 -2.35 -17.44 -9.92
C PHE A 36 -3.63 -17.55 -9.08
N ILE A 37 -4.70 -18.14 -9.62
CA ILE A 37 -5.96 -18.32 -8.91
C ILE A 37 -5.75 -19.17 -7.67
N LEU A 38 -5.08 -20.33 -7.78
CA LEU A 38 -4.84 -21.23 -6.64
C LEU A 38 -4.03 -20.56 -5.53
N VAL A 39 -2.97 -19.83 -5.88
CA VAL A 39 -2.10 -19.13 -4.91
C VAL A 39 -2.82 -17.92 -4.30
N SER A 40 -3.62 -17.20 -5.06
CA SER A 40 -4.35 -16.02 -4.58
C SER A 40 -5.72 -16.32 -4.01
N LEU A 41 -6.24 -17.56 -4.14
CA LEU A 41 -7.57 -17.95 -3.71
C LEU A 41 -7.85 -17.59 -2.24
N PRO A 42 -6.94 -17.85 -1.27
CA PRO A 42 -7.20 -17.50 0.12
C PRO A 42 -7.45 -16.00 0.34
N LEU A 43 -6.84 -15.14 -0.50
CA LEU A 43 -7.02 -13.69 -0.46
C LEU A 43 -8.25 -13.24 -1.25
N ILE A 44 -8.45 -13.80 -2.44
CA ILE A 44 -9.52 -13.41 -3.36
C ILE A 44 -10.88 -13.92 -2.87
N TRP A 45 -10.94 -15.08 -2.21
CA TRP A 45 -12.18 -15.69 -1.74
C TRP A 45 -12.97 -14.75 -0.84
N TYR A 46 -12.32 -14.12 0.15
CA TYR A 46 -13.00 -13.17 1.02
C TYR A 46 -13.43 -11.92 0.24
N VAL A 47 -12.58 -11.39 -0.63
CA VAL A 47 -12.84 -10.15 -1.37
C VAL A 47 -13.96 -10.30 -2.40
N VAL A 48 -13.93 -11.37 -3.21
CA VAL A 48 -14.86 -11.60 -4.33
C VAL A 48 -16.02 -12.49 -3.92
N GLY A 49 -15.78 -13.51 -3.10
CA GLY A 49 -16.81 -14.47 -2.68
C GLY A 49 -17.63 -13.95 -1.51
N ASP A 50 -17.01 -13.78 -0.35
CA ASP A 50 -17.70 -13.41 0.91
C ASP A 50 -18.22 -11.95 0.86
N TYR A 51 -17.37 -11.04 0.41
CA TYR A 51 -17.67 -9.61 0.38
C TYR A 51 -18.22 -9.11 -0.95
N MET A 52 -18.21 -9.91 -2.02
CA MET A 52 -18.74 -9.54 -3.34
C MET A 52 -18.24 -8.19 -3.88
N LEU A 53 -17.01 -7.80 -3.52
CA LEU A 53 -16.42 -6.48 -3.82
C LEU A 53 -17.17 -5.28 -3.21
N ASP A 54 -18.12 -5.49 -2.30
CA ASP A 54 -18.88 -4.44 -1.65
C ASP A 54 -18.09 -3.78 -0.50
N GLN A 55 -17.35 -2.74 -0.84
CA GLN A 55 -16.66 -1.92 0.14
C GLN A 55 -17.65 -1.10 0.98
N LYS A 56 -17.90 -1.60 2.19
CA LYS A 56 -18.74 -0.96 3.20
C LYS A 56 -18.03 0.22 3.88
N ASP A 57 -16.73 0.06 4.15
CA ASP A 57 -15.87 1.14 4.62
C ASP A 57 -15.05 1.69 3.45
N ARG A 58 -15.33 2.95 3.12
CA ARG A 58 -14.65 3.68 2.04
C ARG A 58 -13.61 4.66 2.56
N ILE A 59 -13.43 4.78 3.88
CA ILE A 59 -12.48 5.72 4.46
C ILE A 59 -11.05 5.40 3.97
N PRO A 60 -10.58 4.14 3.98
CA PRO A 60 -9.25 3.82 3.44
C PRO A 60 -9.11 4.24 1.97
N THR A 61 -10.08 3.89 1.12
CA THR A 61 -10.02 4.17 -0.33
C THR A 61 -10.27 5.62 -0.71
N ALA A 62 -10.97 6.38 0.14
CA ALA A 62 -11.20 7.81 -0.02
C ALA A 62 -9.97 8.67 0.30
N PHE A 63 -8.93 8.08 0.92
CA PHE A 63 -7.68 8.80 1.14
C PHE A 63 -7.11 9.28 -0.20
N THR A 64 -7.03 10.60 -0.33
CA THR A 64 -6.37 11.26 -1.45
C THR A 64 -5.15 11.98 -0.94
N TYR A 65 -4.01 11.65 -1.55
CA TYR A 65 -2.78 12.38 -1.33
C TYR A 65 -3.02 13.84 -1.71
N GLU A 66 -2.86 14.77 -0.77
CA GLU A 66 -3.27 16.17 -0.91
C GLU A 66 -2.82 16.82 -2.23
N PRO A 67 -1.58 16.62 -2.73
CA PRO A 67 -1.15 17.13 -4.02
C PRO A 67 -1.98 16.64 -5.22
N LEU A 68 -2.67 15.51 -5.13
CA LEU A 68 -3.53 15.00 -6.20
C LEU A 68 -4.94 15.57 -6.19
N SER A 69 -5.34 16.30 -5.15
CA SER A 69 -6.67 16.89 -5.09
C SER A 69 -6.82 18.02 -6.11
N PHE A 70 -7.96 18.10 -6.82
CA PHE A 70 -8.24 19.22 -7.73
C PHE A 70 -8.35 20.54 -6.97
N ARG A 71 -8.66 20.50 -5.68
CA ARG A 71 -8.66 21.67 -4.80
C ARG A 71 -7.27 22.32 -4.68
N HIS A 72 -6.22 21.57 -5.02
CA HIS A 72 -4.83 21.99 -4.97
C HIS A 72 -4.12 21.77 -6.32
N ALA A 73 -4.86 21.89 -7.43
CA ALA A 73 -4.30 21.71 -8.77
C ALA A 73 -3.17 22.71 -9.07
N ASP A 74 -3.24 23.91 -8.50
CA ASP A 74 -2.18 24.91 -8.51
C ASP A 74 -0.89 24.38 -7.86
N ARG A 75 -1.00 23.81 -6.65
CA ARG A 75 0.14 23.19 -5.94
C ARG A 75 0.66 21.98 -6.70
N PHE A 76 -0.25 21.17 -7.26
CA PHE A 76 0.13 20.05 -8.11
C PHE A 76 0.98 20.52 -9.29
N LEU A 77 0.51 21.51 -10.05
CA LEU A 77 1.25 22.06 -11.18
C LEU A 77 2.58 22.67 -10.72
N TYR A 78 2.60 23.45 -9.65
CA TYR A 78 3.82 24.04 -9.10
C TYR A 78 4.88 22.97 -8.77
N HIS A 79 4.47 21.87 -8.14
CA HIS A 79 5.39 20.78 -7.78
C HIS A 79 5.73 19.82 -8.93
N ASN A 80 4.97 19.83 -10.04
CA ASN A 80 5.14 18.88 -11.14
C ASN A 80 5.57 19.53 -12.47
N VAL A 81 5.52 20.84 -12.62
CA VAL A 81 6.10 21.54 -13.78
C VAL A 81 7.60 21.74 -13.51
N THR A 82 8.37 20.68 -13.74
CA THR A 82 9.82 20.68 -13.55
C THR A 82 10.51 20.14 -14.80
N LEU A 83 11.80 20.47 -14.96
CA LEU A 83 12.63 19.91 -16.04
C LEU A 83 12.61 18.38 -16.04
N PHE A 84 12.61 17.74 -14.85
CA PHE A 84 12.55 16.28 -14.74
C PHE A 84 11.23 15.70 -15.26
N VAL A 85 10.11 16.38 -15.07
CA VAL A 85 8.84 15.94 -15.65
C VAL A 85 8.86 16.10 -17.17
N ALA A 86 9.39 17.20 -17.70
CA ALA A 86 9.57 17.35 -19.15
C ALA A 86 10.47 16.24 -19.74
N MET A 87 11.59 15.95 -19.09
CA MET A 87 12.49 14.86 -19.48
C MET A 87 11.82 13.49 -19.38
N GLY A 88 11.04 13.24 -18.33
CA GLY A 88 10.33 11.98 -18.18
C GLY A 88 9.26 11.78 -19.24
N ILE A 89 8.53 12.84 -19.62
CA ILE A 89 7.56 12.80 -20.72
C ILE A 89 8.30 12.52 -22.04
N ALA A 90 9.41 13.21 -22.30
CA ALA A 90 10.23 12.98 -23.49
C ALA A 90 10.72 11.52 -23.55
N GLY A 91 11.19 10.97 -22.44
CA GLY A 91 11.64 9.58 -22.38
C GLY A 91 10.52 8.56 -22.56
N LEU A 92 9.34 8.80 -22.00
CA LEU A 92 8.15 7.97 -22.25
C LEU A 92 7.69 8.06 -23.72
N PHE A 93 7.82 9.22 -24.34
CA PHE A 93 7.56 9.39 -25.78
C PHE A 93 8.58 8.63 -26.63
N LEU A 94 9.88 8.68 -26.28
CA LEU A 94 10.92 7.89 -26.93
C LEU A 94 10.66 6.38 -26.76
N LEU A 95 10.26 5.94 -25.56
CA LEU A 95 9.83 4.57 -25.31
C LEU A 95 8.64 4.19 -26.21
N PHE A 96 7.68 5.10 -26.39
CA PHE A 96 6.56 4.89 -27.29
C PHE A 96 6.98 4.83 -28.77
N ARG A 97 7.99 5.58 -29.21
CA ARG A 97 8.48 5.54 -30.60
C ARG A 97 9.52 4.45 -30.90
N GLY A 98 10.12 3.86 -29.86
CA GLY A 98 11.19 2.87 -29.98
C GLY A 98 10.78 1.57 -30.70
N LYS A 99 11.77 0.75 -31.05
CA LYS A 99 11.54 -0.56 -31.70
C LYS A 99 10.61 -1.43 -30.83
N ARG A 100 9.73 -2.21 -31.47
CA ARG A 100 8.83 -3.12 -30.76
C ARG A 100 9.66 -4.22 -30.07
N SER A 101 9.59 -4.27 -28.74
CA SER A 101 10.15 -5.34 -27.92
C SER A 101 9.15 -5.72 -26.84
N ILE A 102 9.31 -6.91 -26.25
CA ILE A 102 8.42 -7.35 -25.18
C ILE A 102 8.52 -6.44 -23.96
N GLN A 103 9.74 -6.03 -23.59
CA GLN A 103 9.99 -5.13 -22.47
C GLN A 103 9.25 -3.81 -22.66
N ARG A 104 9.36 -3.21 -23.86
CA ARG A 104 8.63 -1.98 -24.21
C ARG A 104 7.12 -2.17 -24.09
N THR A 105 6.58 -3.25 -24.64
CA THR A 105 5.13 -3.51 -24.58
C THR A 105 4.65 -3.67 -23.14
N LEU A 106 5.38 -4.41 -22.31
CA LEU A 106 5.05 -4.57 -20.89
C LEU A 106 5.10 -3.24 -20.14
N MET A 107 6.14 -2.44 -20.36
CA MET A 107 6.26 -1.11 -19.76
C MET A 107 5.12 -0.19 -20.19
N LEU A 108 4.80 -0.09 -21.48
CA LEU A 108 3.71 0.75 -21.96
C LEU A 108 2.34 0.27 -21.45
N MET A 109 2.11 -1.04 -21.35
CA MET A 109 0.90 -1.60 -20.76
C MET A 109 0.80 -1.28 -19.27
N TRP A 110 1.92 -1.37 -18.53
CA TRP A 110 1.96 -1.00 -17.12
C TRP A 110 1.66 0.48 -16.92
N VAL A 111 2.37 1.36 -17.64
CA VAL A 111 2.15 2.83 -17.60
C VAL A 111 0.71 3.17 -17.96
N GLY A 112 0.18 2.59 -19.05
CA GLY A 112 -1.20 2.84 -19.48
C GLY A 112 -2.23 2.34 -18.47
N LEU A 113 -2.05 1.13 -17.93
CA LEU A 113 -2.93 0.57 -16.90
C LEU A 113 -2.92 1.43 -15.64
N THR A 114 -1.73 1.82 -15.17
CA THR A 114 -1.58 2.69 -14.00
C THR A 114 -2.25 4.05 -14.23
N ALA A 115 -2.05 4.68 -15.40
CA ALA A 115 -2.68 5.96 -15.72
C ALA A 115 -4.21 5.86 -15.74
N THR A 116 -4.75 4.82 -16.37
CA THR A 116 -6.19 4.56 -16.40
C THR A 116 -6.75 4.29 -15.01
N LEU A 117 -6.07 3.48 -14.19
CA LEU A 117 -6.50 3.20 -12.82
C LEU A 117 -6.38 4.42 -11.90
N ALA A 118 -5.35 5.25 -12.07
CA ALA A 118 -5.23 6.53 -11.37
C ALA A 118 -6.42 7.44 -11.69
N LEU A 119 -6.71 7.61 -12.99
CA LEU A 119 -7.84 8.42 -13.45
C LEU A 119 -9.17 7.85 -12.95
N TYR A 120 -9.36 6.53 -13.03
CA TYR A 120 -10.55 5.85 -12.53
C TYR A 120 -10.76 6.08 -11.03
N ALA A 121 -9.75 5.77 -10.20
CA ALA A 121 -9.83 5.92 -8.76
C ALA A 121 -10.12 7.37 -8.36
N TYR A 122 -9.50 8.31 -9.07
CA TYR A 122 -9.73 9.73 -8.90
C TYR A 122 -11.17 10.14 -9.24
N LEU A 123 -11.67 9.77 -10.42
CA LEU A 123 -13.03 10.07 -10.85
C LEU A 123 -14.08 9.40 -9.95
N ALA A 124 -13.83 8.16 -9.52
CA ALA A 124 -14.69 7.43 -8.59
C ALA A 124 -14.87 8.18 -7.27
N MET A 125 -13.78 8.71 -6.71
CA MET A 125 -13.84 9.52 -5.51
C MET A 125 -14.60 10.84 -5.75
N GLU A 126 -14.24 11.60 -6.78
CA GLU A 126 -14.89 12.88 -7.08
C GLU A 126 -16.40 12.72 -7.33
N LEU A 127 -16.79 11.66 -8.05
CA LEU A 127 -18.19 11.31 -8.29
C LEU A 127 -18.92 10.96 -6.98
N GLY A 128 -18.25 10.24 -6.08
CA GLY A 128 -18.77 9.93 -4.75
C GLY A 128 -18.97 11.17 -3.89
N LEU A 129 -17.98 12.08 -3.85
CA LEU A 129 -18.01 13.30 -3.05
C LEU A 129 -19.01 14.34 -3.56
N LYS A 130 -19.10 14.54 -4.88
CA LYS A 130 -19.94 15.59 -5.49
C LYS A 130 -21.37 15.14 -5.79
N TYR A 131 -21.55 13.88 -6.17
CA TYR A 131 -22.83 13.38 -6.68
C TYR A 131 -23.36 12.18 -5.89
N GLY A 132 -22.64 11.70 -4.88
CA GLY A 132 -23.02 10.48 -4.14
C GLY A 132 -22.91 9.19 -4.95
N ILE A 133 -22.31 9.23 -6.15
CA ILE A 133 -22.19 8.06 -7.03
C ILE A 133 -21.07 7.16 -6.53
N LYS A 134 -21.44 5.95 -6.13
CA LYS A 134 -20.55 4.98 -5.50
C LYS A 134 -20.00 4.00 -6.53
N LEU A 135 -18.81 4.29 -7.06
CA LEU A 135 -18.07 3.33 -7.89
C LEU A 135 -17.23 2.37 -7.04
N PRO A 136 -16.93 1.15 -7.54
CA PRO A 136 -16.09 0.18 -6.85
C PRO A 136 -14.63 0.60 -6.87
N THR A 137 -14.09 0.96 -5.71
CA THR A 137 -12.65 1.18 -5.51
C THR A 137 -12.04 -0.08 -4.90
N SER A 138 -10.74 -0.32 -5.12
CA SER A 138 -10.04 -1.44 -4.46
C SER A 138 -8.86 -0.96 -3.64
N VAL A 139 -8.18 0.10 -4.09
CA VAL A 139 -7.05 0.71 -3.40
C VAL A 139 -7.11 2.23 -3.50
N PRO A 140 -6.50 2.94 -2.55
CA PRO A 140 -6.37 4.39 -2.59
C PRO A 140 -5.66 4.91 -3.87
N SER A 141 -6.04 6.10 -4.33
CA SER A 141 -5.53 6.70 -5.56
C SER A 141 -4.01 6.97 -5.54
N PHE A 142 -3.43 7.21 -4.36
CA PHE A 142 -2.01 7.55 -4.21
C PHE A 142 -1.06 6.41 -4.62
N HIS A 143 -1.49 5.15 -4.58
CA HIS A 143 -0.69 4.03 -5.05
C HIS A 143 -0.44 4.13 -6.56
N PHE A 144 -1.47 4.47 -7.33
CA PHE A 144 -1.32 4.66 -8.78
C PHE A 144 -0.47 5.89 -9.11
N TYR A 145 -0.58 6.95 -8.33
CA TYR A 145 0.33 8.08 -8.46
C TYR A 145 1.80 7.70 -8.23
N SER A 146 2.08 6.87 -7.22
CA SER A 146 3.43 6.37 -6.95
C SER A 146 3.97 5.59 -8.16
N TYR A 147 3.14 4.74 -8.77
CA TYR A 147 3.51 4.04 -10.01
C TYR A 147 3.72 4.98 -11.20
N LEU A 148 2.92 6.05 -11.34
CA LEU A 148 3.15 7.09 -12.36
C LEU A 148 4.46 7.85 -12.13
N LYS A 149 4.80 8.16 -10.88
CA LYS A 149 6.10 8.75 -10.54
C LYS A 149 7.27 7.82 -10.89
N THR A 150 7.11 6.52 -10.65
CA THR A 150 8.09 5.52 -11.11
C THR A 150 8.20 5.47 -12.63
N ALA A 151 7.08 5.51 -13.36
CA ALA A 151 7.08 5.60 -14.81
C ALA A 151 7.80 6.86 -15.32
N MET A 152 7.58 8.00 -14.65
CA MET A 152 8.26 9.26 -14.94
C MET A 152 9.76 9.16 -14.70
N ALA A 153 10.20 8.56 -13.59
CA ALA A 153 11.61 8.33 -13.30
C ALA A 153 12.28 7.41 -14.34
N LEU A 154 11.59 6.36 -14.79
CA LEU A 154 12.04 5.51 -15.89
C LEU A 154 12.18 6.32 -17.18
N GLY A 155 11.20 7.18 -17.48
CA GLY A 155 11.26 8.13 -18.59
C GLY A 155 12.50 9.02 -18.52
N VAL A 156 12.79 9.62 -17.36
CA VAL A 156 14.00 10.44 -17.17
C VAL A 156 15.25 9.65 -17.52
N GLY A 157 15.38 8.42 -17.01
CA GLY A 157 16.49 7.53 -17.34
C GLY A 157 16.62 7.25 -18.84
N ILE A 158 15.51 6.98 -19.53
CA ILE A 158 15.49 6.76 -20.98
C ILE A 158 15.93 8.01 -21.75
N ALA A 159 15.43 9.19 -21.37
CA ALA A 159 15.81 10.46 -22.01
C ALA A 159 17.31 10.76 -21.81
N VAL A 160 17.81 10.60 -20.59
CA VAL A 160 19.24 10.77 -20.26
C VAL A 160 20.10 9.82 -21.08
N LEU A 161 19.75 8.53 -21.15
CA LEU A 161 20.52 7.56 -21.94
C LEU A 161 20.56 7.92 -23.43
N HIS A 162 19.46 8.42 -24.01
CA HIS A 162 19.46 8.89 -25.40
C HIS A 162 20.32 10.13 -25.60
N MET A 163 20.31 11.08 -24.65
CA MET A 163 21.20 12.24 -24.70
C MET A 163 22.67 11.82 -24.61
N LEU A 164 23.02 10.90 -23.70
CA LEU A 164 24.38 10.38 -23.58
C LEU A 164 24.82 9.62 -24.84
N GLN A 165 23.93 8.80 -25.41
CA GLN A 165 24.18 8.10 -26.68
C GLN A 165 24.45 9.10 -27.81
N TRP A 166 23.65 10.16 -27.91
CA TRP A 166 23.85 11.24 -28.89
C TRP A 166 25.21 11.93 -28.71
N VAL A 167 25.62 12.22 -27.46
CA VAL A 167 26.95 12.76 -27.17
C VAL A 167 28.05 11.79 -27.62
N VAL A 168 27.95 10.51 -27.27
CA VAL A 168 28.93 9.48 -27.67
C VAL A 168 29.02 9.38 -29.20
N ASP A 169 27.91 9.33 -29.90
CA ASP A 169 27.89 9.27 -31.37
C ASP A 169 28.45 10.54 -32.01
N ARG A 170 28.22 11.71 -31.41
CA ARG A 170 28.70 13.01 -31.93
C ARG A 170 30.21 13.19 -31.82
N TYR A 171 30.84 12.68 -30.74
CA TYR A 171 32.27 12.84 -30.47
C TYR A 171 33.11 11.60 -30.78
N HIS A 172 32.49 10.42 -30.86
CA HIS A 172 33.17 9.15 -31.12
C HIS A 172 32.52 8.39 -32.28
N GLY A 173 31.88 9.10 -33.22
CA GLY A 173 31.16 8.55 -34.37
C GLY A 173 31.94 7.49 -35.15
N ASP A 174 33.22 7.73 -35.39
CA ASP A 174 34.12 6.88 -36.19
C ASP A 174 34.69 5.68 -35.41
N ARG A 175 34.40 5.57 -34.11
CA ARG A 175 34.90 4.47 -33.26
C ARG A 175 33.99 3.24 -33.36
N SER A 176 34.53 2.08 -32.98
CA SER A 176 33.80 0.81 -32.98
C SER A 176 32.57 0.85 -32.05
N ALA A 177 31.57 0.02 -32.35
CA ALA A 177 30.35 -0.08 -31.55
C ALA A 177 30.64 -0.53 -30.11
N GLU A 178 31.62 -1.39 -29.90
CA GLU A 178 32.08 -1.84 -28.59
C GLU A 178 32.63 -0.66 -27.76
N PHE A 179 33.53 0.14 -28.35
CA PHE A 179 34.05 1.34 -27.68
C PHE A 179 32.94 2.31 -27.28
N LYS A 180 31.96 2.56 -28.17
CA LYS A 180 30.82 3.44 -27.88
C LYS A 180 29.97 2.90 -26.73
N ARG A 181 29.69 1.59 -26.70
CA ARG A 181 28.95 0.94 -25.62
C ARG A 181 29.66 1.09 -24.29
N ASP A 182 30.97 0.85 -24.25
CA ASP A 182 31.75 0.94 -23.01
C ASP A 182 31.84 2.39 -22.50
N ARG A 183 31.96 3.36 -23.42
CA ARG A 183 31.90 4.80 -23.07
C ARG A 183 30.53 5.21 -22.56
N LEU A 184 29.45 4.78 -23.19
CA LEU A 184 28.10 5.04 -22.70
C LEU A 184 27.90 4.46 -21.29
N ALA A 185 28.34 3.23 -21.06
CA ALA A 185 28.25 2.57 -19.75
C ALA A 185 29.04 3.35 -18.69
N ALA A 186 30.29 3.75 -19.00
CA ALA A 186 31.12 4.55 -18.09
C ALA A 186 30.50 5.93 -17.78
N MET A 187 30.02 6.66 -18.80
CA MET A 187 29.35 7.94 -18.61
C MET A 187 28.08 7.81 -17.78
N THR A 188 27.29 6.76 -18.02
CA THR A 188 26.09 6.47 -17.23
C THR A 188 26.46 6.19 -15.77
N ALA A 189 27.47 5.35 -15.53
CA ALA A 189 27.93 5.02 -14.18
C ALA A 189 28.42 6.27 -13.42
N VAL A 190 29.23 7.12 -14.06
CA VAL A 190 29.70 8.37 -13.48
C VAL A 190 28.54 9.33 -13.20
N LEU A 191 27.60 9.48 -14.14
CA LEU A 191 26.43 10.34 -13.94
C LEU A 191 25.56 9.87 -12.78
N VAL A 192 25.33 8.55 -12.67
CA VAL A 192 24.59 7.97 -11.53
C VAL A 192 25.33 8.24 -10.23
N LEU A 193 26.64 7.99 -10.17
CA LEU A 193 27.44 8.22 -8.97
C LEU A 193 27.40 9.69 -8.54
N VAL A 194 27.67 10.62 -9.46
CA VAL A 194 27.66 12.07 -9.19
C VAL A 194 26.26 12.53 -8.78
N GLY A 195 25.21 12.07 -9.49
CA GLY A 195 23.83 12.40 -9.16
C GLY A 195 23.42 11.89 -7.77
N THR A 196 23.80 10.65 -7.42
CA THR A 196 23.56 10.08 -6.10
C THR A 196 24.28 10.88 -5.01
N LEU A 197 25.57 11.19 -5.20
CA LEU A 197 26.34 11.98 -4.23
C LEU A 197 25.77 13.40 -4.05
N ALA A 198 25.35 14.04 -5.15
CA ALA A 198 24.78 15.38 -5.11
C ALA A 198 23.42 15.44 -4.38
N ILE A 199 22.58 14.41 -4.52
CA ILE A 199 21.25 14.37 -3.90
C ILE A 199 21.29 13.74 -2.50
N TYR A 200 22.33 12.98 -2.16
CA TYR A 200 22.44 12.26 -0.90
C TYR A 200 22.20 13.13 0.34
N PRO A 201 22.78 14.33 0.50
CA PRO A 201 22.53 15.15 1.71
C PRO A 201 21.07 15.52 1.90
N THR A 202 20.37 15.86 0.82
CA THR A 202 18.93 16.18 0.85
C THR A 202 18.12 14.93 1.17
N ASN A 203 18.43 13.79 0.54
CA ASN A 203 17.73 12.52 0.79
C ASN A 203 17.98 11.98 2.21
N ALA A 204 19.19 12.05 2.73
CA ALA A 204 19.56 11.53 4.04
C ALA A 204 18.84 12.28 5.18
N ASN A 205 18.51 13.56 4.98
CA ASN A 205 17.81 14.40 5.96
C ASN A 205 16.32 14.56 5.64
N ARG A 206 15.77 13.72 4.76
CA ARG A 206 14.34 13.80 4.42
C ARG A 206 13.47 13.60 5.66
N PRO A 207 12.41 14.42 5.85
CA PRO A 207 11.53 14.30 6.99
C PRO A 207 10.92 12.91 7.16
N ASP A 208 10.59 12.20 6.07
CA ASP A 208 10.03 10.84 6.15
C ASP A 208 11.04 9.78 6.61
N LEU A 209 12.34 10.03 6.51
CA LEU A 209 13.38 9.16 7.09
C LEU A 209 13.73 9.57 8.51
N VAL A 210 13.96 10.87 8.73
CA VAL A 210 14.39 11.40 10.03
C VAL A 210 13.25 11.35 11.04
N ASN A 211 12.06 11.87 10.71
CA ASN A 211 10.95 11.91 11.65
C ASN A 211 10.45 10.50 12.00
N THR A 212 10.38 9.60 11.01
CA THR A 212 9.99 8.20 11.26
C THR A 212 11.01 7.49 12.14
N ARG A 213 12.32 7.71 11.90
CA ARG A 213 13.38 7.18 12.76
C ARG A 213 13.28 7.76 14.16
N MET A 214 13.15 9.07 14.31
CA MET A 214 13.06 9.73 15.61
C MET A 214 11.83 9.28 16.37
N PHE A 215 10.66 9.21 15.72
CA PHE A 215 9.44 8.66 16.29
C PHE A 215 9.64 7.22 16.77
N SER A 216 10.30 6.39 15.96
CA SER A 216 10.62 5.01 16.33
C SER A 216 11.59 4.95 17.51
N MET A 217 12.62 5.80 17.55
CA MET A 217 13.57 5.88 18.65
C MET A 217 12.90 6.35 19.95
N THR A 218 12.06 7.37 19.90
CA THR A 218 11.27 7.83 21.05
C THR A 218 10.37 6.71 21.57
N ARG A 219 9.73 5.96 20.66
CA ARG A 219 8.88 4.84 21.03
C ARG A 219 9.67 3.64 21.58
N MET A 220 10.89 3.40 21.11
CA MET A 220 11.79 2.39 21.68
C MET A 220 12.35 2.81 23.05
N ALA A 221 12.47 4.11 23.30
CA ALA A 221 12.87 4.65 24.60
C ALA A 221 11.73 4.55 25.64
N ASP A 222 10.48 4.46 25.20
CA ASP A 222 9.34 4.09 26.03
C ASP A 222 9.39 2.59 26.34
N THR A 223 9.99 2.27 27.49
CA THR A 223 10.19 0.89 27.95
C THR A 223 8.88 0.18 28.21
N ASP A 224 7.89 0.87 28.76
CA ASP A 224 6.57 0.29 29.07
C ASP A 224 5.80 -0.03 27.78
N ALA A 225 5.85 0.86 26.79
CA ALA A 225 5.24 0.59 25.49
C ALA A 225 5.93 -0.57 24.78
N THR A 226 7.27 -0.62 24.80
CA THR A 226 8.05 -1.68 24.17
C THR A 226 7.79 -3.05 24.82
N ASP A 227 7.76 -3.07 26.15
CA ASP A 227 7.46 -4.25 26.96
C ASP A 227 6.02 -4.76 26.72
N MET A 228 5.04 -3.86 26.70
CA MET A 228 3.65 -4.23 26.37
C MET A 228 3.54 -4.74 24.93
N TYR A 229 4.25 -4.11 23.97
CA TYR A 229 4.26 -4.56 22.58
C TYR A 229 4.83 -5.98 22.42
N ALA A 230 5.94 -6.29 23.12
CA ALA A 230 6.50 -7.63 23.17
C ALA A 230 5.52 -8.62 23.81
N THR A 231 4.89 -8.23 24.93
CA THR A 231 3.88 -9.02 25.62
C THR A 231 2.69 -9.38 24.72
N LEU A 232 2.14 -8.40 23.99
CA LEU A 232 1.02 -8.63 23.07
C LEU A 232 1.38 -9.68 22.01
N ARG A 233 2.61 -9.63 21.48
CA ARG A 233 3.10 -10.60 20.50
C ARG A 233 3.26 -12.00 21.10
N ASP A 234 3.83 -12.08 22.29
CA ASP A 234 4.31 -13.34 22.86
C ASP A 234 3.22 -14.07 23.67
N LYS A 235 2.29 -13.34 24.28
CA LYS A 235 1.27 -13.89 25.20
C LYS A 235 -0.16 -13.93 24.64
N LEU A 236 -0.50 -13.16 23.60
CA LEU A 236 -1.88 -13.21 23.08
C LEU A 236 -2.12 -14.46 22.21
N PRO A 237 -3.14 -15.27 22.50
CA PRO A 237 -3.50 -16.42 21.67
C PRO A 237 -4.04 -15.97 20.31
N TRP A 238 -3.95 -16.81 19.28
CA TRP A 238 -4.28 -16.46 17.88
C TRP A 238 -5.73 -16.02 17.68
N GLU A 239 -6.63 -16.56 18.48
CA GLU A 239 -8.06 -16.28 18.48
C GLU A 239 -8.44 -15.05 19.33
N ALA A 240 -7.47 -14.41 20.00
CA ALA A 240 -7.73 -13.27 20.87
C ALA A 240 -8.46 -12.13 20.14
N VAL A 241 -9.49 -11.60 20.81
CA VAL A 241 -10.15 -10.35 20.44
C VAL A 241 -9.97 -9.39 21.61
N VAL A 242 -9.21 -8.33 21.37
CA VAL A 242 -8.84 -7.35 22.40
C VAL A 242 -9.79 -6.16 22.35
N LEU A 243 -10.37 -5.82 23.50
CA LEU A 243 -11.02 -4.54 23.75
C LEU A 243 -9.98 -3.52 24.20
N CYS A 244 -9.90 -2.40 23.51
CA CYS A 244 -9.04 -1.28 23.86
C CYS A 244 -9.60 -0.01 23.21
N ASP A 245 -9.04 1.14 23.52
CA ASP A 245 -9.37 2.40 22.83
C ASP A 245 -8.80 2.44 21.40
N ASP A 246 -9.01 3.58 20.72
CA ASP A 246 -8.54 3.77 19.34
C ASP A 246 -7.02 3.88 19.20
N GLU A 247 -6.36 4.46 20.20
CA GLU A 247 -4.91 4.69 20.15
C GLU A 247 -4.14 3.38 20.32
N LEU A 248 -4.65 2.48 21.17
CA LEU A 248 -4.05 1.18 21.48
C LEU A 248 -4.43 0.09 20.47
N SER A 249 -5.51 0.27 19.69
CA SER A 249 -5.97 -0.77 18.75
C SER A 249 -4.92 -1.11 17.69
N LEU A 250 -4.20 -0.10 17.19
CA LEU A 250 -3.12 -0.33 16.23
C LEU A 250 -1.93 -1.06 16.85
N TRP A 251 -1.71 -0.94 18.16
CA TRP A 251 -0.62 -1.64 18.83
C TRP A 251 -0.90 -3.13 18.85
N VAL A 252 -2.13 -3.52 19.19
CA VAL A 252 -2.57 -4.92 19.16
C VAL A 252 -2.39 -5.49 17.76
N VAL A 253 -2.96 -4.82 16.75
CA VAL A 253 -2.91 -5.30 15.36
C VAL A 253 -1.47 -5.40 14.85
N MET A 254 -0.65 -4.38 15.07
CA MET A 254 0.73 -4.37 14.57
C MET A 254 1.66 -5.33 15.33
N ALA A 255 1.52 -5.45 16.65
CA ALA A 255 2.39 -6.30 17.46
C ALA A 255 2.15 -7.78 17.25
N SER A 256 0.87 -8.14 17.11
CA SER A 256 0.42 -9.52 17.29
C SER A 256 -0.46 -10.03 16.16
N ALA A 257 -0.86 -9.19 15.20
CA ALA A 257 -1.86 -9.53 14.18
C ALA A 257 -3.17 -10.08 14.75
N ARG A 258 -3.48 -9.77 16.02
CA ARG A 258 -4.72 -10.19 16.69
C ARG A 258 -5.86 -9.22 16.39
N LYS A 259 -7.07 -9.69 16.61
CA LYS A 259 -8.28 -8.94 16.34
C LYS A 259 -8.50 -7.92 17.45
N THR A 260 -9.03 -6.76 17.09
CA THR A 260 -9.62 -5.81 18.03
C THR A 260 -11.12 -5.68 17.76
N VAL A 261 -11.87 -5.21 18.75
CA VAL A 261 -13.31 -4.92 18.56
C VAL A 261 -13.49 -3.91 17.42
N ALA A 262 -12.76 -2.80 17.53
CA ALA A 262 -12.66 -1.76 16.52
C ALA A 262 -11.19 -1.31 16.38
N THR A 263 -10.87 -0.72 15.23
CA THR A 263 -9.64 0.04 14.99
C THR A 263 -10.02 1.30 14.25
N ASN A 264 -9.10 2.27 14.16
CA ASN A 264 -9.29 3.45 13.33
C ASN A 264 -9.79 3.06 11.93
N ALA A 265 -10.85 3.72 11.45
CA ALA A 265 -11.48 3.39 10.17
C ALA A 265 -10.52 3.39 8.97
N SER A 266 -9.48 4.24 8.98
CA SER A 266 -8.46 4.23 7.91
C SER A 266 -7.63 2.92 7.83
N MET A 267 -7.63 2.14 8.92
CA MET A 267 -6.92 0.87 9.07
C MET A 267 -7.89 -0.31 9.28
N ALA A 268 -9.19 -0.08 9.18
CA ALA A 268 -10.21 -1.12 9.33
C ALA A 268 -10.33 -1.98 8.06
N ASN A 269 -11.02 -3.11 8.19
CA ASN A 269 -11.36 -3.94 7.04
C ASN A 269 -12.35 -3.17 6.14
N PRO A 270 -12.01 -2.90 4.86
CA PRO A 270 -12.85 -2.10 3.95
C PRO A 270 -14.23 -2.73 3.67
N TYR A 271 -14.43 -4.00 4.01
CA TYR A 271 -15.68 -4.73 3.78
C TYR A 271 -16.59 -4.83 5.01
N VAL A 272 -16.20 -4.21 6.12
CA VAL A 272 -16.99 -4.21 7.37
C VAL A 272 -17.30 -2.76 7.75
N LEU A 273 -18.54 -2.48 8.15
CA LEU A 273 -18.92 -1.14 8.61
C LEU A 273 -18.18 -0.81 9.91
N PRO A 274 -17.45 0.33 9.99
CA PRO A 274 -16.70 0.68 11.21
C PRO A 274 -17.62 1.13 12.34
N ALA A 275 -18.64 1.94 12.03
CA ALA A 275 -19.52 2.57 13.02
C ALA A 275 -20.13 1.59 14.04
N PRO A 276 -20.70 0.43 13.65
CA PRO A 276 -21.22 -0.54 14.63
C PRO A 276 -20.15 -1.10 15.57
N ARG A 277 -18.91 -1.24 15.10
CA ARG A 277 -17.78 -1.72 15.90
C ARG A 277 -17.24 -0.65 16.84
N GLU A 278 -17.15 0.58 16.36
CA GLU A 278 -16.77 1.73 17.18
C GLU A 278 -17.79 1.98 18.29
N ALA A 279 -19.08 1.87 17.98
CA ALA A 279 -20.16 1.94 18.97
C ALA A 279 -20.07 0.81 19.99
N ALA A 280 -19.80 -0.43 19.54
CA ALA A 280 -19.60 -1.57 20.43
C ALA A 280 -18.38 -1.39 21.35
N ARG A 281 -17.24 -0.92 20.82
CA ARG A 281 -16.05 -0.57 21.61
C ARG A 281 -16.40 0.48 22.67
N ALA A 282 -17.06 1.56 22.26
CA ALA A 282 -17.43 2.64 23.17
C ALA A 282 -18.38 2.15 24.28
N GLN A 283 -19.38 1.35 23.92
CA GLN A 283 -20.30 0.76 24.89
C GLN A 283 -19.56 -0.15 25.87
N LEU A 284 -18.70 -1.04 25.39
CA LEU A 284 -17.94 -1.95 26.24
C LEU A 284 -16.98 -1.22 27.18
N LEU A 285 -16.25 -0.23 26.69
CA LEU A 285 -15.36 0.59 27.54
C LEU A 285 -16.16 1.39 28.59
N ALA A 286 -17.29 1.98 28.20
CA ALA A 286 -18.17 2.67 29.15
C ALA A 286 -18.76 1.71 30.20
N ALA A 287 -19.03 0.46 29.81
CA ALA A 287 -19.53 -0.56 30.71
C ALA A 287 -18.49 -1.03 31.74
N LEU A 288 -17.19 -0.89 31.43
CA LEU A 288 -16.13 -1.09 32.41
C LEU A 288 -16.14 -0.03 33.50
N GLU A 289 -16.53 1.21 33.16
CA GLU A 289 -16.66 2.33 34.11
C GLU A 289 -17.96 2.27 34.92
N ARG A 290 -19.06 1.87 34.28
CA ARG A 290 -20.38 1.78 34.89
C ARG A 290 -21.12 0.59 34.32
N SER A 291 -21.44 -0.39 35.18
CA SER A 291 -22.14 -1.62 34.82
C SER A 291 -23.31 -1.38 33.85
N ASP A 292 -23.25 -2.02 32.69
CA ASP A 292 -24.31 -2.05 31.66
C ASP A 292 -24.68 -3.51 31.38
N PRO A 293 -25.89 -3.97 31.76
CA PRO A 293 -26.33 -5.34 31.50
C PRO A 293 -26.36 -5.74 30.02
N GLN A 294 -26.52 -4.79 29.09
CA GLN A 294 -26.51 -5.11 27.66
C GLN A 294 -25.10 -5.34 27.11
N ALA A 295 -24.09 -4.78 27.76
CA ALA A 295 -22.71 -4.86 27.29
C ALA A 295 -22.14 -6.30 27.39
N LEU A 296 -22.65 -7.16 28.29
CA LEU A 296 -22.31 -8.59 28.30
C LEU A 296 -22.70 -9.29 26.97
N LYS A 297 -23.87 -8.97 26.41
CA LYS A 297 -24.29 -9.52 25.12
C LYS A 297 -23.38 -9.04 23.99
N VAL A 298 -22.96 -7.77 24.05
CA VAL A 298 -22.02 -7.19 23.06
C VAL A 298 -20.65 -7.85 23.18
N LEU A 299 -20.18 -8.08 24.41
CA LEU A 299 -18.92 -8.74 24.71
C LEU A 299 -18.90 -10.16 24.11
N GLU A 300 -19.99 -10.91 24.26
CA GLU A 300 -20.17 -12.25 23.67
C GLU A 300 -20.30 -12.21 22.15
N ALA A 301 -21.08 -11.27 21.61
CA ALA A 301 -21.29 -11.12 20.17
C ALA A 301 -19.97 -10.85 19.42
N TYR A 302 -19.08 -10.04 20.02
CA TYR A 302 -17.75 -9.76 19.48
C TYR A 302 -16.67 -10.73 19.95
N ARG A 303 -17.02 -11.69 20.81
CA ARG A 303 -16.11 -12.70 21.38
C ARG A 303 -14.87 -12.07 22.01
N VAL A 304 -15.05 -10.99 22.75
CA VAL A 304 -13.95 -10.30 23.43
C VAL A 304 -13.39 -11.22 24.51
N THR A 305 -12.08 -11.46 24.43
CA THR A 305 -11.37 -12.35 25.37
C THR A 305 -10.36 -11.61 26.22
N HIS A 306 -9.90 -10.45 25.76
CA HIS A 306 -8.89 -9.65 26.45
C HIS A 306 -9.27 -8.18 26.45
N VAL A 307 -8.70 -7.44 27.38
CA VAL A 307 -8.80 -5.99 27.43
C VAL A 307 -7.42 -5.39 27.70
N LEU A 308 -7.06 -4.38 26.92
CA LEU A 308 -5.83 -3.58 27.06
C LEU A 308 -6.22 -2.15 27.43
N VAL A 309 -5.76 -1.69 28.58
CA VAL A 309 -6.04 -0.35 29.12
C VAL A 309 -4.75 0.32 29.61
N ARG A 310 -4.80 1.64 29.83
CA ARG A 310 -3.74 2.35 30.56
C ARG A 310 -3.95 2.19 32.06
N MET A 311 -2.87 2.09 32.81
CA MET A 311 -2.90 2.02 34.27
C MET A 311 -3.68 3.18 34.90
N ALA A 312 -3.52 4.39 34.34
CA ALA A 312 -4.23 5.59 34.80
C ALA A 312 -5.76 5.51 34.66
N ASP A 313 -6.28 4.63 33.80
CA ASP A 313 -7.72 4.49 33.55
C ASP A 313 -8.36 3.43 34.46
N ILE A 314 -7.57 2.55 35.10
CA ILE A 314 -8.06 1.38 35.85
C ILE A 314 -8.95 1.80 37.02
N GLU A 315 -8.60 2.85 37.77
CA GLU A 315 -9.37 3.31 38.92
C GLU A 315 -10.81 3.72 38.54
N ARG A 316 -11.00 4.15 37.29
CA ARG A 316 -12.31 4.52 36.75
C ARG A 316 -13.10 3.32 36.24
N MET A 317 -12.51 2.13 36.18
CA MET A 317 -13.08 0.93 35.59
C MET A 317 -13.34 -0.17 36.64
N PRO A 318 -14.29 0.03 37.58
CA PRO A 318 -14.54 -0.93 38.67
C PRO A 318 -14.97 -2.32 38.17
N GLU A 319 -15.58 -2.41 36.98
CA GLU A 319 -16.03 -3.70 36.42
C GLU A 319 -14.89 -4.47 35.72
N LEU A 320 -13.71 -3.87 35.53
CA LEU A 320 -12.57 -4.48 34.83
C LEU A 320 -12.20 -5.84 35.42
N ALA A 321 -11.97 -5.90 36.74
CA ALA A 321 -11.59 -7.12 37.43
C ALA A 321 -12.72 -8.15 37.47
N HIS A 322 -13.98 -7.72 37.36
CA HIS A 322 -15.12 -8.63 37.28
C HIS A 322 -15.21 -9.30 35.91
N TRP A 323 -15.02 -8.54 34.83
CA TRP A 323 -15.18 -9.03 33.46
C TRP A 323 -13.91 -9.68 32.90
N PHE A 324 -12.75 -9.25 33.39
CA PHE A 324 -11.43 -9.73 32.97
C PHE A 324 -10.55 -10.00 34.21
N PRO A 325 -10.85 -11.07 34.98
CA PRO A 325 -10.24 -11.32 36.29
C PRO A 325 -8.77 -11.74 36.22
N GLN A 326 -8.25 -12.13 35.05
CA GLN A 326 -6.91 -12.69 34.92
C GLN A 326 -5.92 -11.63 34.40
N PRO A 327 -5.04 -11.05 35.25
CA PRO A 327 -3.97 -10.20 34.76
C PRO A 327 -2.97 -11.03 33.94
N VAL A 328 -2.78 -10.68 32.67
CA VAL A 328 -1.80 -11.32 31.78
C VAL A 328 -0.44 -10.63 31.90
N HIS A 329 -0.48 -9.30 31.98
CA HIS A 329 0.70 -8.47 32.11
C HIS A 329 0.33 -7.05 32.57
N THR A 330 1.13 -6.48 33.44
CA THR A 330 1.02 -5.08 33.88
C THR A 330 2.41 -4.45 33.97
N ASN A 331 2.52 -3.20 33.56
CA ASN A 331 3.71 -2.37 33.79
C ASN A 331 3.29 -0.99 34.29
N GLY A 332 4.20 0.00 34.31
CA GLY A 332 3.91 1.32 34.86
C GLY A 332 2.79 2.07 34.13
N THR A 333 2.58 1.77 32.85
CA THR A 333 1.70 2.54 31.96
C THR A 333 0.52 1.73 31.43
N TYR A 334 0.66 0.42 31.22
CA TYR A 334 -0.35 -0.41 30.56
C TYR A 334 -0.69 -1.67 31.36
N ALA A 335 -1.92 -2.14 31.18
CA ALA A 335 -2.37 -3.43 31.71
C ALA A 335 -3.17 -4.22 30.68
N LEU A 336 -2.83 -5.50 30.57
CA LEU A 336 -3.52 -6.48 29.75
C LEU A 336 -4.17 -7.52 30.66
N TYR A 337 -5.48 -7.67 30.54
CA TYR A 337 -6.27 -8.67 31.26
C TYR A 337 -6.95 -9.63 30.29
N ALA A 338 -7.18 -10.85 30.76
CA ALA A 338 -7.94 -11.90 30.09
C ALA A 338 -9.22 -12.22 30.88
N ARG A 339 -10.23 -12.71 30.15
CA ARG A 339 -11.51 -13.16 30.71
C ARG A 339 -11.41 -14.51 31.38
#